data_AF-A0A7W0RAE5-F1
#
_entry.id   AF-A0A7W0RAE5-F1
#
_cell.length_a   1.000
_cell.length_b   1.000
_cell.length_c   1.000
_cell.angle_alpha   90.00
_cell.angle_beta   90.00
_cell.angle_gamma   90.00
#
_symmetry.space_group_name_H-M   'P 1'
#
loop_
_entity.id
_entity.type
_entity.pdbx_description
1 polymer ?
#
loop_
_entity_poly.entity_id
_entity_poly.type
_entity_poly.pdbx_seq_one_letter_code
_entity_poly.pdbx_strand_id
1 'polypeptide(L)'
;LYGGGFDQLIAQAVGLVIAFTFVFAMSYLTFAAIKATIGLRVTDEQEDAGLDIVEHGMYGYPEQFIPRAEFGGASTGPAASPAATTAITGSSTAPRTEEVPA
;
A
#
# COMPACT_ATOMS: atom_id res chain seq x y z
N LEU A 1 32.16 19.57 28.37
CA LEU A 1 30.81 19.94 27.90
C LEU A 1 30.80 19.78 26.38
N TYR A 2 30.04 18.82 25.86
CA TYR A 2 29.87 18.57 24.42
C TYR A 2 28.58 19.22 23.93
N GLY A 3 28.58 19.75 22.70
CA GLY A 3 27.35 20.21 22.02
C GLY A 3 27.27 21.69 21.64
N GLY A 4 28.34 22.47 21.77
CA GLY A 4 28.44 23.83 21.20
C GLY A 4 27.48 24.89 21.76
N GLY A 5 26.56 24.53 22.67
CA GLY A 5 25.58 25.43 23.26
C GLY A 5 24.35 25.68 22.36
N PHE A 6 23.50 26.62 22.77
CA PHE A 6 22.26 26.96 22.04
C PHE A 6 22.52 27.50 20.63
N ASP A 7 23.69 28.11 20.38
CA ASP A 7 24.06 28.65 19.07
C ASP A 7 24.11 27.55 18.00
N GLN A 8 24.57 26.35 18.35
CA GLN A 8 24.62 25.22 17.41
C GLN A 8 23.22 24.67 17.09
N LEU A 9 22.30 24.68 18.05
CA LEU A 9 20.91 24.30 17.82
C LEU A 9 20.20 25.29 16.89
N ILE A 10 20.44 26.59 17.07
CA ILE A 10 19.89 27.64 16.21
C ILE A 10 20.41 27.47 14.77
N ALA A 11 21.71 27.22 14.59
CA ALA A 11 22.29 27.01 13.26
C ALA A 11 21.62 25.84 12.50
N GLN A 12 21.32 24.73 13.20
CA GLN A 12 20.62 23.59 12.60
C GLN A 12 19.15 23.91 12.29
N ALA A 13 18.46 24.60 13.20
CA ALA A 13 17.07 25.01 12.99
C ALA A 13 16.93 25.94 11.77
N VAL A 14 17.87 26.87 11.58
CA VAL A 14 17.91 27.74 10.40
C VAL A 14 18.10 26.91 9.12
N GLY A 15 19.03 25.95 9.13
CA GLY A 15 19.24 25.05 8.00
C GLY A 15 17.98 24.24 7.63
N LEU A 16 17.27 23.72 8.64
CA LEU A 16 16.00 23.02 8.45
C LEU A 16 14.94 23.93 7.82
N VAL A 17 14.77 25.14 8.34
CA VAL A 17 13.77 26.09 7.83
C VAL A 17 14.07 26.47 6.38
N ILE A 18 15.33 26.70 6.03
CA ILE A 18 15.74 27.02 4.66
C ILE A 18 15.42 25.84 3.72
N ALA A 19 15.83 24.62 4.09
CA ALA A 19 15.60 23.43 3.27
C ALA A 19 14.09 23.15 3.11
N PHE A 20 13.33 23.18 4.20
CA PHE A 20 11.88 22.99 4.19
C PHE A 20 11.20 24.02 3.29
N THR A 21 11.50 25.31 3.47
CA THR A 21 10.86 26.39 2.71
C THR A 21 11.18 26.26 1.23
N PHE A 22 12.43 25.95 0.88
CA PHE A 22 12.84 25.77 -0.50
C PHE A 22 12.13 24.60 -1.17
N VAL A 23 12.17 23.41 -0.55
CA VAL A 23 11.54 22.21 -1.11
C VAL A 23 10.02 22.40 -1.19
N PHE A 24 9.40 22.91 -0.14
CA PHE A 24 7.96 23.17 -0.13
C PHE A 24 7.55 24.15 -1.23
N ALA A 25 8.27 25.27 -1.39
CA ALA A 25 7.97 26.27 -2.41
C ALA A 25 8.15 25.70 -3.82
N MET A 26 9.23 24.97 -4.08
CA MET A 26 9.50 24.36 -5.39
C MET A 26 8.47 23.28 -5.73
N SER A 27 8.15 22.39 -4.79
CA SER A 27 7.11 21.38 -4.97
C SER A 27 5.74 22.03 -5.18
N TYR A 28 5.36 23.01 -4.37
CA TYR A 28 4.10 23.72 -4.50
C TYR A 28 3.98 24.40 -5.88
N LEU A 29 5.02 25.11 -6.31
CA LEU A 29 5.03 25.76 -7.62
C LEU A 29 4.87 24.75 -8.76
N THR A 30 5.58 23.62 -8.67
CA THR A 30 5.52 22.54 -9.67
C THR A 30 4.12 21.94 -9.76
N PHE A 31 3.53 21.54 -8.62
CA PHE A 31 2.18 20.99 -8.59
C PHE A 31 1.12 22.02 -8.97
N ALA A 32 1.29 23.29 -8.60
CA ALA A 32 0.40 24.37 -9.03
C ALA A 32 0.46 24.58 -10.54
N ALA A 33 1.65 24.53 -11.16
CA ALA A 33 1.80 24.61 -12.60
C ALA A 33 1.11 23.43 -13.31
N ILE A 34 1.32 22.19 -12.85
CA ILE A 34 0.66 20.99 -13.40
C ILE A 34 -0.87 21.11 -13.27
N LYS A 35 -1.34 21.54 -12.11
CA LYS A 35 -2.77 21.77 -11.85
C LYS A 35 -3.37 22.79 -12.82
N ALA A 36 -2.61 23.83 -13.19
CA ALA A 36 -3.07 24.88 -14.09
C ALA A 36 -3.03 24.48 -15.58
N THR A 37 -2.18 23.53 -15.98
CA THR A 37 -2.00 23.15 -17.38
C THR A 37 -2.84 21.93 -17.77
N ILE A 38 -2.69 20.81 -17.06
CA ILE A 38 -3.28 19.52 -17.43
C ILE A 38 -4.20 18.94 -16.35
N GLY A 39 -4.14 19.49 -15.13
CA GLY A 39 -4.87 18.96 -13.97
C GLY A 39 -4.08 17.89 -13.24
N LEU A 40 -4.11 17.94 -11.90
CA LEU A 40 -3.42 16.98 -11.03
C LEU A 40 -4.31 15.80 -10.60
N ARG A 41 -5.63 16.00 -10.66
CA ARG A 41 -6.65 15.07 -10.18
C ARG A 41 -7.59 14.75 -11.36
N VAL A 42 -8.01 13.50 -11.46
CA VAL A 42 -8.94 13.07 -12.51
C VAL A 42 -10.35 13.61 -12.23
N THR A 43 -11.25 13.49 -13.20
CA THR A 43 -12.64 13.96 -13.05
C THR A 43 -13.38 13.15 -11.98
N ASP A 44 -14.36 13.75 -11.30
CA ASP A 44 -15.11 13.09 -10.22
C ASP A 44 -15.75 11.77 -10.70
N GLU A 45 -16.23 11.73 -11.95
CA GLU A 45 -16.80 10.52 -12.54
C GLU A 45 -15.77 9.40 -12.73
N GLN A 46 -14.52 9.74 -13.06
CA GLN A 46 -13.43 8.76 -13.20
C GLN A 46 -12.89 8.30 -11.85
N GLU A 47 -12.95 9.15 -10.83
CA GLU A 47 -12.61 8.76 -9.45
C GLU A 47 -13.61 7.74 -8.90
N ASP A 48 -14.91 7.97 -9.14
CA ASP A 48 -15.97 7.06 -8.71
C ASP A 48 -15.90 5.70 -9.44
N ALA A 49 -15.53 5.69 -10.71
CA ALA A 49 -15.35 4.46 -11.48
C ALA A 49 -14.07 3.68 -11.12
N GLY A 50 -13.07 4.35 -10.54
CA GLY A 50 -11.77 3.80 -10.23
C GLY A 50 -10.75 3.97 -11.37
N LEU A 51 -9.59 4.54 -11.04
CA LEU A 51 -8.55 4.91 -12.01
C LEU A 51 -8.06 3.71 -12.85
N ASP A 52 -7.91 2.54 -12.21
CA ASP A 52 -7.46 1.32 -12.88
C ASP A 52 -8.44 0.85 -13.97
N ILE A 53 -9.77 0.96 -13.72
CA ILE A 53 -10.77 0.58 -14.73
C ILE A 53 -10.72 1.53 -15.92
N VAL A 54 -10.59 2.83 -15.66
CA VAL A 54 -10.63 3.86 -16.70
C VAL A 54 -9.36 3.85 -17.56
N GLU A 55 -8.18 3.61 -16.97
CA GLU A 55 -6.91 3.65 -17.69
C GLU A 55 -6.43 2.28 -18.20
N HIS A 56 -6.68 1.21 -17.45
CA HIS A 56 -6.15 -0.14 -17.74
C HIS A 56 -7.23 -1.17 -18.10
N GLY A 57 -8.51 -0.82 -17.98
CA GLY A 57 -9.63 -1.71 -18.33
C GLY A 57 -9.82 -2.90 -17.40
N MET A 58 -9.11 -2.93 -16.27
CA MET A 58 -9.24 -3.95 -15.21
C MET A 58 -8.94 -3.33 -13.84
N TYR A 59 -9.44 -3.95 -12.78
CA TYR A 59 -9.04 -3.59 -11.42
C TYR A 59 -7.56 -3.96 -11.19
N GLY A 60 -6.79 -3.12 -10.49
CA GLY A 60 -5.40 -3.42 -10.12
C GLY A 60 -5.26 -4.61 -9.16
N TYR A 61 -6.30 -4.87 -8.35
CA TYR A 61 -6.40 -6.05 -7.47
C TYR A 61 -7.70 -6.80 -7.72
N PRO A 62 -7.82 -7.46 -8.87
CA PRO A 62 -9.11 -7.94 -9.29
C PRO A 62 -9.64 -8.99 -8.27
N GLU A 63 -8.78 -9.75 -7.57
CA GLU A 63 -9.15 -10.79 -6.61
C GLU A 63 -9.86 -10.25 -5.35
N GLN A 64 -9.72 -8.96 -5.09
CA GLN A 64 -10.38 -8.28 -3.98
C GLN A 64 -11.79 -7.78 -4.36
N PHE A 65 -12.05 -7.57 -5.65
CA PHE A 65 -13.28 -6.93 -6.15
C PHE A 65 -14.14 -7.84 -7.01
N ILE A 66 -13.58 -8.91 -7.56
CA ILE A 66 -14.27 -9.89 -8.39
C ILE A 66 -14.35 -11.20 -7.59
N PRO A 67 -15.56 -11.75 -7.38
CA PRO A 67 -15.72 -13.06 -6.77
C PRO A 67 -14.87 -14.11 -7.49
N ARG A 68 -14.25 -15.02 -6.74
CA ARG A 68 -13.35 -16.06 -7.26
C ARG A 68 -13.93 -16.90 -8.41
N ALA A 69 -15.26 -16.99 -8.50
CA ALA A 69 -15.97 -17.68 -9.57
C ALA A 69 -15.95 -16.93 -10.92
N GLU A 70 -15.82 -15.61 -10.90
CA GLU A 70 -15.75 -14.73 -12.07
C GLU A 70 -14.30 -14.36 -12.43
N PHE A 71 -13.36 -14.68 -11.54
CA PHE A 71 -11.93 -14.50 -11.70
C PHE A 71 -11.34 -15.46 -12.75
N GLY A 72 -11.39 -15.06 -14.02
CA GLY A 72 -10.96 -15.90 -15.13
C GLY A 72 -12.00 -16.99 -15.40
N GLY A 73 -12.97 -16.68 -16.26
CA GLY A 73 -13.89 -17.69 -16.76
C GLY A 73 -13.15 -18.79 -17.52
N ALA A 74 -12.84 -19.90 -16.81
CA ALA A 74 -12.84 -21.29 -17.28
C ALA A 74 -12.01 -22.18 -16.33
N SER A 75 -12.63 -22.68 -15.28
CA SER A 75 -12.65 -24.14 -15.10
C SER A 75 -14.02 -24.55 -14.61
N THR A 76 -14.91 -24.74 -15.57
CA THR A 76 -15.98 -25.73 -15.50
C THR A 76 -15.36 -27.11 -15.24
N GLY A 77 -14.98 -27.37 -13.99
CA GLY A 77 -14.86 -28.73 -13.47
C GLY A 77 -16.25 -29.17 -13.03
N PRO A 78 -16.68 -30.40 -13.32
CA PRO A 78 -18.04 -30.83 -13.01
C PRO A 78 -18.26 -30.69 -11.51
N ALA A 79 -19.45 -30.22 -11.16
CA ALA A 79 -19.96 -30.22 -9.80
C ALA A 79 -19.85 -31.63 -9.20
N ALA A 80 -18.72 -31.92 -8.55
CA ALA A 80 -18.50 -33.15 -7.82
C ALA A 80 -18.85 -32.88 -6.35
N SER A 81 -20.12 -33.11 -6.05
CA SER A 81 -20.74 -33.67 -4.84
C SER A 81 -20.07 -33.52 -3.46
N PRO A 82 -20.88 -33.36 -2.39
CA PRO A 82 -20.41 -33.19 -1.02
C PRO A 82 -19.87 -34.53 -0.48
N ALA A 83 -18.59 -34.81 -0.67
CA ALA A 83 -17.99 -36.06 -0.24
C ALA A 83 -16.52 -35.89 0.15
N ALA A 84 -16.23 -34.96 1.08
CA ALA A 84 -14.98 -34.98 1.85
C ALA A 84 -15.16 -34.30 3.23
N THR A 85 -16.34 -34.48 3.85
CA THR A 85 -16.47 -34.38 5.30
C THR A 85 -16.20 -35.77 5.85
N THR A 86 -14.93 -36.13 6.05
CA THR A 86 -14.46 -37.15 7.01
C THR A 86 -12.94 -37.19 6.95
N ALA A 87 -12.32 -37.09 8.13
CA ALA A 87 -10.91 -37.30 8.44
C ALA A 87 -9.94 -36.15 8.13
N ILE A 88 -9.88 -35.16 9.05
CA ILE A 88 -8.69 -35.00 9.93
C ILE A 88 -9.13 -34.54 11.34
N THR A 89 -9.72 -35.45 12.11
CA THR A 89 -9.78 -35.30 13.57
C THR A 89 -8.42 -35.68 14.14
N GLY A 90 -7.83 -34.76 14.91
CA GLY A 90 -6.95 -35.09 16.03
C GLY A 90 -5.45 -35.03 15.73
N SER A 91 -4.79 -33.99 16.21
CA SER A 91 -4.02 -34.06 17.47
C SER A 91 -3.02 -32.91 17.55
N SER A 92 -3.38 -31.96 18.42
CA SER A 92 -2.47 -31.00 19.05
C SER A 92 -1.48 -31.74 19.95
N THR A 93 -0.27 -31.19 20.08
CA THR A 93 0.66 -31.25 21.24
C THR A 93 2.00 -31.95 20.98
N ALA A 94 3.08 -31.16 20.87
CA ALA A 94 4.40 -31.55 21.34
C ALA A 94 5.21 -30.30 21.77
N PRO A 95 5.80 -30.27 22.99
CA PRO A 95 6.49 -29.11 23.54
C PRO A 95 7.94 -29.02 23.02
N ARG A 96 8.40 -27.79 22.75
CA ARG A 96 9.77 -27.46 22.36
C ARG A 96 10.69 -27.60 23.58
N THR A 97 11.53 -28.62 23.61
CA THR A 97 12.67 -28.73 24.51
C THR A 97 13.74 -27.72 24.13
N GLU A 98 13.98 -26.75 25.01
CA GLU A 98 15.24 -26.00 25.05
C GLU A 98 16.31 -26.89 25.70
N GLU A 99 17.35 -27.24 24.94
CA GLU A 99 18.65 -27.63 25.48
C GLU A 99 19.74 -26.91 24.68
N VAL A 100 20.51 -26.05 25.36
CA VAL A 100 21.83 -25.58 24.90
C VAL A 100 22.76 -25.57 26.13
N PRO A 101 23.78 -26.43 26.21
CA PRO A 101 24.64 -26.53 27.39
C PRO A 101 25.92 -25.67 27.34
N ALA A 102 26.31 -25.25 28.55
CA ALA A 102 27.60 -24.88 29.16
C ALA A 102 28.42 -23.70 28.61
#